data_AF-A0A9D5RA67-F1
#
_entry.id   AF-A0A9D5RA67-F1
#
_cell.length_a   1.000
_cell.length_b   1.000
_cell.length_c   1.000
_cell.angle_alpha   90.00
_cell.angle_beta   90.00
_cell.angle_gamma   90.00
#
_symmetry.space_group_name_H-M   'P 1'
#
loop_
_entity.id
_entity.type
_entity.pdbx_description
1 polymer ?
#
loop_
_entity_poly.entity_id
_entity_poly.type
_entity_poly.pdbx_seq_one_letter_code
_entity_poly.pdbx_strand_id
1 'polypeptide(L)'
;MGKKLLCLIMAVLMLVGLTACGGESIAMDSSNKVDTVQGGFVAETEKYVYFINGVENYTTSYKTGKVTKGALMRTEKKNLADLDADGVTYETVVSKLIVSDDKDAGFYIYGNYVYYAVPSTENDKTGAVKNDQLNFFRTKLDATGTSKNITGRDFSHSAKFRYVQSGKNVYLVVYSTELYVYDANTGKELYTTEADEKDSKLDKVDVAEVVFAENNVGASVYFTSLPVNRSLSDEETVTKDSYHVVYQVSLGANTATATAKIVLDGIGTKTVGNDGENAEGVDTLGVTVDLLRYVDGTLYLSYTSLNTAVGTVGYMAIPEADFNADGWKVRDWIKDAYKLTLKDKNSASAFADTSIILNKNTVLYTDSTYGL
;
A
#
# COMPACT_ATOMS: atom_id res chain seq x y z
N MET A 1 24.10 7.17 8.40
CA MET A 1 24.82 7.61 7.19
C MET A 1 24.12 7.22 5.88
N GLY A 2 23.31 6.15 5.82
CA GLY A 2 22.63 5.70 4.58
C GLY A 2 21.64 6.68 3.92
N LYS A 3 20.85 7.45 4.69
CA LYS A 3 19.85 8.39 4.14
C LYS A 3 20.45 9.53 3.28
N LYS A 4 21.70 9.94 3.54
CA LYS A 4 22.38 11.01 2.78
C LYS A 4 23.00 10.50 1.46
N LEU A 5 23.35 9.22 1.40
CA LEU A 5 23.90 8.59 0.19
C LEU A 5 22.80 8.29 -0.84
N LEU A 6 21.60 7.90 -0.38
CA LEU A 6 20.46 7.56 -1.24
C LEU A 6 19.90 8.78 -2.00
N CYS A 7 19.78 9.95 -1.35
CA CYS A 7 19.37 11.18 -2.03
C CYS A 7 20.40 11.66 -3.07
N LEU A 8 21.69 11.43 -2.81
CA LEU A 8 22.75 11.76 -3.75
C LEU A 8 22.72 10.84 -4.98
N ILE A 9 22.46 9.54 -4.79
CA ILE A 9 22.33 8.56 -5.88
C ILE A 9 21.09 8.86 -6.76
N MET A 10 19.96 9.25 -6.16
CA MET A 10 18.77 9.70 -6.92
C MET A 10 19.05 10.95 -7.77
N ALA A 11 19.79 11.92 -7.22
CA ALA A 11 20.18 13.12 -7.97
C ALA A 11 21.14 12.81 -9.13
N VAL A 12 22.08 11.87 -8.94
CA VAL A 12 23.03 11.44 -9.97
C VAL A 12 22.35 10.64 -11.08
N LEU A 13 21.42 9.73 -10.75
CA LEU A 13 20.67 8.94 -11.75
C LEU A 13 19.77 9.80 -12.65
N MET A 14 19.30 10.96 -12.17
CA MET A 14 18.53 11.92 -12.98
C MET A 14 19.40 12.73 -13.97
N LEU A 15 20.72 12.80 -13.76
CA LEU A 15 21.66 13.59 -14.58
C LEU A 15 22.31 12.79 -15.72
N VAL A 16 22.22 11.46 -15.72
CA VAL A 16 22.86 10.63 -16.75
C VAL A 16 21.95 10.50 -17.98
N GLY A 17 22.18 11.35 -18.99
CA GLY A 17 21.65 11.16 -20.33
C GLY A 17 22.24 9.89 -20.97
N LEU A 18 21.62 8.74 -20.74
CA LEU A 18 22.14 7.43 -21.15
C LEU A 18 21.79 7.12 -22.62
N THR A 19 22.78 7.20 -23.50
CA THR A 19 22.74 6.57 -24.82
C THR A 19 23.02 5.07 -24.67
N ALA A 20 22.00 4.23 -24.78
CA ALA A 20 22.10 2.79 -24.61
C ALA A 20 22.75 2.09 -25.82
N CYS A 21 23.84 1.35 -25.57
CA CYS A 21 24.25 0.21 -26.39
C CYS A 21 24.15 -1.06 -25.54
N GLY A 22 23.74 -2.17 -26.17
CA GLY A 22 23.18 -3.36 -25.51
C GLY A 22 24.00 -3.98 -24.39
N GLY A 23 23.36 -4.29 -23.27
CA GLY A 23 23.93 -5.08 -22.17
C GLY A 23 23.49 -6.54 -22.26
N GLU A 24 24.45 -7.46 -22.13
CA GLU A 24 24.23 -8.90 -21.99
C GLU A 24 23.85 -9.27 -20.54
N SER A 25 23.11 -10.37 -20.37
CA SER A 25 22.69 -10.89 -19.08
C SER A 25 23.74 -11.89 -18.53
N ILE A 26 24.27 -11.64 -17.32
CA ILE A 26 25.15 -12.58 -16.59
C ILE A 26 24.45 -13.00 -15.28
N ALA A 27 24.39 -14.32 -15.02
CA ALA A 27 23.77 -14.89 -13.83
C ALA A 27 24.63 -14.65 -12.57
N MET A 28 23.99 -14.45 -11.41
CA MET A 28 24.70 -14.30 -10.13
C MET A 28 24.26 -15.31 -9.05
N ASP A 29 25.25 -15.68 -8.22
CA ASP A 29 25.18 -16.47 -6.99
C ASP A 29 24.21 -15.92 -5.92
N SER A 30 23.56 -16.85 -5.23
CA SER A 30 22.28 -16.74 -4.53
C SER A 30 22.34 -16.41 -3.04
N SER A 31 23.47 -15.86 -2.57
CA SER A 31 23.84 -15.80 -1.14
C SER A 31 23.63 -14.46 -0.42
N ASN A 32 23.10 -13.43 -1.07
CA ASN A 32 23.10 -12.07 -0.52
C ASN A 32 21.84 -11.71 0.29
N LYS A 33 22.04 -11.21 1.51
CA LYS A 33 20.98 -10.66 2.37
C LYS A 33 20.60 -9.24 1.92
N VAL A 34 19.31 -8.91 2.06
CA VAL A 34 18.72 -7.61 1.70
C VAL A 34 18.80 -6.69 2.92
N ASP A 35 19.59 -5.61 2.82
CA ASP A 35 19.59 -4.52 3.80
C ASP A 35 18.90 -3.30 3.16
N THR A 36 17.69 -3.01 3.64
CA THR A 36 16.98 -1.71 3.59
C THR A 36 16.83 -0.97 2.25
N VAL A 37 15.71 -1.21 1.53
CA VAL A 37 14.57 -0.31 1.20
C VAL A 37 13.57 -1.19 0.42
N GLN A 38 12.33 -1.32 0.89
CA GLN A 38 11.38 -2.32 0.35
C GLN A 38 10.22 -1.65 -0.41
N GLY A 39 10.51 -1.12 -1.60
CA GLY A 39 9.48 -0.58 -2.48
C GLY A 39 9.88 0.72 -3.17
N GLY A 40 9.45 0.91 -4.42
CA GLY A 40 9.54 2.17 -5.16
C GLY A 40 10.31 2.06 -6.48
N PHE A 41 10.99 3.14 -6.87
CA PHE A 41 11.74 3.25 -8.12
C PHE A 41 13.22 2.84 -8.01
N VAL A 42 13.73 2.67 -6.79
CA VAL A 42 15.12 2.29 -6.47
C VAL A 42 15.14 1.40 -5.22
N ALA A 43 15.99 0.37 -5.22
CA ALA A 43 16.25 -0.46 -4.04
C ALA A 43 17.72 -0.89 -4.01
N GLU A 44 18.21 -1.32 -2.85
CA GLU A 44 19.57 -1.82 -2.72
C GLU A 44 19.62 -3.20 -2.04
N THR A 45 20.66 -3.96 -2.39
CA THR A 45 21.11 -5.13 -1.64
C THR A 45 22.55 -4.89 -1.19
N GLU A 46 23.19 -5.86 -0.53
CA GLU A 46 24.59 -5.72 -0.13
C GLU A 46 25.53 -5.36 -1.29
N LYS A 47 25.32 -5.95 -2.48
CA LYS A 47 26.22 -5.79 -3.63
C LYS A 47 25.68 -4.87 -4.73
N TYR A 48 24.37 -4.73 -4.88
CA TYR A 48 23.76 -4.03 -6.03
C TYR A 48 22.88 -2.86 -5.62
N VAL A 49 22.75 -1.91 -6.55
CA VAL A 49 21.64 -0.97 -6.64
C VAL A 49 20.75 -1.39 -7.79
N TYR A 50 19.44 -1.43 -7.56
CA TYR A 50 18.40 -1.74 -8.53
C TYR A 50 17.59 -0.48 -8.81
N PHE A 51 17.23 -0.24 -10.06
CA PHE A 51 16.49 0.96 -10.45
C PHE A 51 15.66 0.72 -11.72
N ILE A 52 14.55 1.44 -11.84
CA ILE A 52 13.75 1.47 -13.07
C ILE A 52 14.43 2.41 -14.07
N ASN A 53 14.70 1.93 -15.29
CA ASN A 53 15.40 2.72 -16.31
C ASN A 53 14.49 3.77 -16.96
N GLY A 54 14.42 4.95 -16.36
CA GLY A 54 13.58 6.05 -16.85
C GLY A 54 12.09 5.79 -16.67
N VAL A 55 11.30 6.83 -16.94
CA VAL A 55 9.83 6.80 -16.83
C VAL A 55 9.22 6.66 -18.22
N GLU A 56 8.17 5.88 -18.32
CA GLU A 56 7.43 5.61 -19.56
C GLU A 56 5.94 5.47 -19.22
N ASN A 57 5.04 5.64 -20.19
CA ASN A 57 3.59 5.61 -19.95
C ASN A 57 3.04 4.17 -20.02
N TYR A 58 2.01 3.84 -19.24
CA TYR A 58 1.34 2.54 -19.29
C TYR A 58 0.75 2.22 -20.69
N THR A 59 0.41 3.26 -21.45
CA THR A 59 -0.09 3.13 -22.84
C THR A 59 1.01 2.78 -23.85
N THR A 60 2.29 2.88 -23.48
CA THR A 60 3.40 2.61 -24.38
C THR A 60 3.41 1.15 -24.80
N SER A 61 3.27 0.92 -26.10
CA SER A 61 3.33 -0.43 -26.67
C SER A 61 4.71 -1.04 -26.43
N TYR A 62 4.75 -2.20 -25.76
CA TYR A 62 6.00 -2.88 -25.46
C TYR A 62 5.94 -4.37 -25.76
N LYS A 63 7.12 -4.96 -26.05
CA LYS A 63 7.30 -6.41 -26.19
C LYS A 63 8.23 -6.88 -25.08
N THR A 64 7.81 -7.92 -24.36
CA THR A 64 8.66 -8.56 -23.34
C THR A 64 10.01 -8.95 -23.96
N GLY A 65 11.12 -8.64 -23.28
CA GLY A 65 12.47 -8.90 -23.78
C GLY A 65 13.08 -7.80 -24.64
N LYS A 66 12.32 -6.78 -25.03
CA LYS A 66 12.82 -5.61 -25.79
C LYS A 66 12.68 -4.28 -25.04
N VAL A 67 12.17 -4.32 -23.82
CA VAL A 67 11.97 -3.12 -23.00
C VAL A 67 13.32 -2.59 -22.55
N THR A 68 13.62 -1.34 -22.92
CA THR A 68 14.82 -0.62 -22.42
C THR A 68 14.40 0.39 -21.37
N LYS A 69 13.41 1.24 -21.65
CA LYS A 69 12.83 2.18 -20.68
C LYS A 69 11.74 1.52 -19.84
N GLY A 70 11.72 1.79 -18.53
CA GLY A 70 10.83 1.13 -17.57
C GLY A 70 11.25 -0.31 -17.20
N ALA A 71 12.35 -0.81 -17.78
CA ALA A 71 12.96 -2.08 -17.37
C ALA A 71 13.62 -1.94 -16.01
N LEU A 72 13.65 -3.03 -15.23
CA LEU A 72 14.45 -3.07 -14.00
C LEU A 72 15.89 -3.38 -14.36
N MET A 73 16.77 -2.47 -13.97
CA MET A 73 18.21 -2.59 -14.14
C MET A 73 18.88 -2.76 -12.78
N ARG A 74 20.11 -3.26 -12.78
CA ARG A 74 20.99 -3.23 -11.61
C ARG A 74 22.42 -2.85 -11.98
N THR A 75 23.16 -2.32 -11.02
CA THR A 75 24.61 -2.13 -11.11
C THR A 75 25.27 -2.48 -9.79
N GLU A 76 26.52 -2.97 -9.83
CA GLU A 76 27.27 -3.22 -8.60
C GLU A 76 27.59 -1.89 -7.91
N LYS A 77 27.48 -1.85 -6.57
CA LYS A 77 27.74 -0.62 -5.79
C LYS A 77 29.14 -0.05 -6.02
N LYS A 78 30.14 -0.90 -6.25
CA LYS A 78 31.50 -0.45 -6.59
C LYS A 78 31.59 0.29 -7.92
N ASN A 79 30.67 0.03 -8.86
CA ASN A 79 30.62 0.75 -10.14
C ASN A 79 30.09 2.18 -9.96
N LEU A 80 29.48 2.49 -8.80
CA LEU A 80 29.04 3.85 -8.45
C LEU A 80 30.13 4.65 -7.73
N ALA A 81 31.26 4.03 -7.37
CA ALA A 81 32.35 4.68 -6.64
C ALA A 81 33.30 5.48 -7.55
N ASP A 82 33.26 5.24 -8.86
CA ASP A 82 34.05 5.94 -9.88
C ASP A 82 33.12 6.39 -11.02
N LEU A 83 32.48 7.54 -10.82
CA LEU A 83 31.53 8.12 -11.78
C LEU A 83 32.23 8.66 -13.04
N ASP A 84 33.57 8.78 -13.01
CA ASP A 84 34.40 9.33 -14.08
C ASP A 84 35.01 8.23 -14.98
N ALA A 85 34.93 6.96 -14.57
CA ALA A 85 35.29 5.82 -15.42
C ALA A 85 34.27 5.64 -16.57
N ASP A 86 34.73 5.17 -17.73
CA ASP A 86 33.94 4.98 -18.96
C ASP A 86 32.65 4.14 -18.74
N GLY A 87 31.57 4.82 -18.34
CA GLY A 87 30.22 4.27 -18.19
C GLY A 87 30.02 3.34 -16.99
N VAL A 88 29.03 3.66 -16.15
CA VAL A 88 28.52 2.70 -15.15
C VAL A 88 27.95 1.48 -15.87
N THR A 89 28.53 0.29 -15.67
CA THR A 89 28.00 -0.95 -16.24
C THR A 89 26.70 -1.34 -15.53
N TYR A 90 25.66 -1.64 -16.31
CA TYR A 90 24.35 -2.07 -15.80
C TYR A 90 23.85 -3.33 -16.50
N GLU A 91 23.00 -4.08 -15.80
CA GLU A 91 22.42 -5.34 -16.26
C GLU A 91 20.90 -5.29 -16.15
N THR A 92 20.20 -5.89 -17.13
CA THR A 92 18.74 -6.01 -17.10
C THR A 92 18.32 -7.19 -16.24
N VAL A 93 17.51 -6.94 -15.21
CA VAL A 93 16.91 -7.97 -14.34
C VAL A 93 15.51 -8.33 -14.82
N VAL A 94 14.72 -7.32 -15.17
CA VAL A 94 13.35 -7.49 -15.70
C VAL A 94 13.22 -6.68 -16.99
N SER A 95 13.02 -7.39 -18.09
CA SER A 95 12.82 -6.81 -19.43
C SER A 95 11.34 -6.58 -19.76
N LYS A 96 10.60 -6.04 -18.79
CA LYS A 96 9.19 -5.65 -18.89
C LYS A 96 9.01 -4.21 -18.45
N LEU A 97 7.93 -3.58 -18.90
CA LEU A 97 7.59 -2.20 -18.58
C LEU A 97 6.99 -2.14 -17.17
N ILE A 98 7.81 -1.82 -16.17
CA ILE A 98 7.35 -1.64 -14.78
C ILE A 98 6.79 -0.23 -14.65
N VAL A 99 5.47 -0.12 -14.68
CA VAL A 99 4.74 1.15 -14.53
C VAL A 99 3.34 0.90 -13.96
N SER A 100 2.91 1.81 -13.10
CA SER A 100 1.56 1.93 -12.54
C SER A 100 1.30 3.40 -12.21
N ASP A 101 0.04 3.79 -12.04
CA ASP A 101 -0.31 5.14 -11.61
C ASP A 101 -0.19 5.34 -10.09
N ASP A 102 -0.11 4.25 -9.32
CA ASP A 102 0.25 4.29 -7.90
C ASP A 102 1.73 4.69 -7.75
N LYS A 103 1.95 5.97 -7.45
CA LYS A 103 3.28 6.59 -7.30
C LYS A 103 4.01 6.17 -6.03
N ASP A 104 3.27 5.62 -5.07
CA ASP A 104 3.81 5.12 -3.81
C ASP A 104 4.13 3.62 -3.91
N ALA A 105 3.82 2.99 -5.05
CA ALA A 105 4.24 1.64 -5.40
C ALA A 105 5.47 1.64 -6.32
N GLY A 106 5.84 0.45 -6.79
CA GLY A 106 6.98 0.23 -7.64
C GLY A 106 7.37 -1.24 -7.62
N PHE A 107 8.66 -1.52 -7.55
CA PHE A 107 9.16 -2.89 -7.35
C PHE A 107 9.66 -3.11 -5.93
N TYR A 108 9.63 -4.37 -5.50
CA TYR A 108 10.00 -4.78 -4.15
C TYR A 108 10.96 -5.95 -4.22
N ILE A 109 12.03 -5.94 -3.43
CA ILE A 109 12.99 -7.03 -3.37
C ILE A 109 12.85 -7.75 -2.04
N TYR A 110 12.52 -9.04 -2.10
CA TYR A 110 12.40 -9.92 -0.95
C TYR A 110 13.12 -11.24 -1.21
N GLY A 111 14.11 -11.54 -0.37
CA GLY A 111 15.00 -12.67 -0.61
C GLY A 111 15.60 -12.61 -2.01
N ASN A 112 15.45 -13.69 -2.78
CA ASN A 112 16.03 -13.81 -4.12
C ASN A 112 15.06 -13.43 -5.25
N TYR A 113 13.98 -12.70 -4.95
CA TYR A 113 12.99 -12.28 -5.95
C TYR A 113 12.76 -10.78 -5.93
N VAL A 114 12.51 -10.23 -7.12
CA VAL A 114 11.85 -8.94 -7.31
C VAL A 114 10.37 -9.15 -7.62
N TYR A 115 9.52 -8.34 -7.03
CA TYR A 115 8.06 -8.33 -7.16
C TYR A 115 7.63 -7.00 -7.76
N TYR A 116 6.75 -7.01 -8.77
CA TYR A 116 6.43 -5.83 -9.56
C TYR A 116 5.11 -5.97 -10.33
N ALA A 117 4.54 -4.84 -10.72
CA ALA A 117 3.40 -4.76 -11.63
C ALA A 117 3.83 -4.26 -13.02
N VAL A 118 3.12 -4.70 -14.06
CA VAL A 118 3.30 -4.23 -15.43
C VAL A 118 1.94 -4.09 -16.12
N PRO A 119 1.78 -3.17 -17.09
CA PRO A 119 0.59 -3.12 -17.93
C PRO A 119 0.39 -4.44 -18.68
N SER A 120 -0.86 -4.88 -18.81
CA SER A 120 -1.20 -6.11 -19.51
C SER A 120 -0.94 -5.96 -21.01
N THR A 121 -0.34 -7.01 -21.59
CA THR A 121 -0.13 -7.10 -23.05
C THR A 121 -1.16 -8.02 -23.71
N GLU A 122 -2.14 -8.48 -22.95
CA GLU A 122 -3.21 -9.34 -23.45
C GLU A 122 -4.28 -8.52 -24.16
N ASN A 123 -4.95 -9.13 -25.13
CA ASN A 123 -6.05 -8.50 -25.84
C ASN A 123 -7.39 -8.76 -25.14
N ASP A 124 -8.30 -7.81 -25.24
CA ASP A 124 -9.71 -7.99 -24.93
C ASP A 124 -10.43 -8.82 -26.01
N LYS A 125 -11.76 -8.99 -25.86
CA LYS A 125 -12.60 -9.71 -26.84
C LYS A 125 -12.70 -9.00 -28.19
N THR A 126 -12.34 -7.72 -28.27
CA THR A 126 -12.37 -6.90 -29.50
C THR A 126 -11.03 -6.88 -30.22
N GLY A 127 -9.97 -7.39 -29.59
CA GLY A 127 -8.60 -7.42 -30.11
C GLY A 127 -7.74 -6.23 -29.66
N ALA A 128 -8.27 -5.33 -28.82
CA ALA A 128 -7.53 -4.22 -28.25
C ALA A 128 -6.66 -4.68 -27.07
N VAL A 129 -5.44 -4.16 -26.95
CA VAL A 129 -4.53 -4.49 -25.84
C VAL A 129 -5.05 -3.83 -24.55
N LYS A 130 -5.14 -4.60 -23.46
CA LYS A 130 -5.57 -4.17 -22.12
C LYS A 130 -4.47 -3.42 -21.35
N ASN A 131 -3.80 -2.47 -21.99
CA ASN A 131 -2.67 -1.75 -21.39
C ASN A 131 -3.08 -0.84 -20.21
N ASP A 132 -4.38 -0.58 -20.05
CA ASP A 132 -5.00 0.08 -18.90
C ASP A 132 -5.18 -0.86 -17.69
N GLN A 133 -4.78 -2.13 -17.81
CA GLN A 133 -4.83 -3.12 -16.74
C GLN A 133 -3.43 -3.51 -16.27
N LEU A 134 -3.27 -3.85 -14.98
CA LEU A 134 -2.05 -4.34 -14.37
C LEU A 134 -2.09 -5.84 -14.17
N ASN A 135 -0.93 -6.45 -14.45
CA ASN A 135 -0.59 -7.80 -14.10
C ASN A 135 0.62 -7.82 -13.15
N PHE A 136 0.62 -8.79 -12.24
CA PHE A 136 1.54 -8.83 -11.10
C PHE A 136 2.47 -10.03 -11.21
N PHE A 137 3.76 -9.81 -11.02
CA PHE A 137 4.77 -10.84 -11.25
C PHE A 137 5.83 -10.84 -10.15
N ARG A 138 6.55 -11.96 -10.06
CA ARG A 138 7.86 -12.00 -9.44
C ARG A 138 8.89 -12.62 -10.36
N THR A 139 10.10 -12.11 -10.33
CA THR A 139 11.25 -12.61 -11.11
C THR A 139 12.42 -12.84 -10.16
N LYS A 140 13.15 -13.94 -10.34
CA LYS A 140 14.39 -14.15 -9.60
C LYS A 140 15.40 -13.04 -9.89
N LEU A 141 16.19 -12.63 -8.90
CA LEU A 141 17.21 -11.59 -9.07
C LEU A 141 18.30 -11.95 -10.09
N ASP A 142 18.46 -13.23 -10.42
CA ASP A 142 19.36 -13.73 -11.48
C ASP A 142 18.70 -13.78 -12.87
N ALA A 143 17.46 -13.27 -13.00
CA ALA A 143 16.63 -13.28 -14.20
C ALA A 143 16.24 -14.68 -14.75
N THR A 144 16.58 -15.78 -14.05
CA THR A 144 16.39 -17.15 -14.57
C THR A 144 14.96 -17.67 -14.49
N GLY A 145 14.06 -16.97 -13.78
CA GLY A 145 12.69 -17.43 -13.62
C GLY A 145 11.73 -16.32 -13.28
N THR A 146 10.66 -16.20 -14.05
CA THR A 146 9.53 -15.29 -13.81
C THR A 146 8.25 -16.10 -13.56
N SER A 147 7.44 -15.69 -12.59
CA SER A 147 6.15 -16.32 -12.30
C SER A 147 5.16 -16.10 -13.45
N LYS A 148 4.03 -16.84 -13.40
CA LYS A 148 2.81 -16.39 -14.07
C LYS A 148 2.26 -15.13 -13.38
N ASN A 149 1.22 -14.51 -13.94
CA ASN A 149 0.47 -13.47 -13.25
C ASN A 149 0.00 -14.02 -11.89
N ILE A 150 0.35 -13.33 -10.80
CA ILE A 150 0.10 -13.75 -9.42
C ILE A 150 -1.39 -13.81 -9.13
N THR A 151 -2.15 -12.85 -9.67
CA THR A 151 -3.57 -12.68 -9.34
C THR A 151 -4.48 -13.52 -10.23
N GLY A 152 -3.99 -13.95 -11.39
CA GLY A 152 -4.81 -14.60 -12.42
C GLY A 152 -5.92 -13.71 -13.00
N ARG A 153 -5.93 -12.42 -12.68
CA ARG A 153 -6.91 -11.41 -13.15
C ARG A 153 -6.25 -10.06 -13.38
N ASP A 154 -6.93 -9.24 -14.16
CA ASP A 154 -6.57 -7.86 -14.46
C ASP A 154 -7.07 -6.92 -13.36
N PHE A 155 -6.30 -5.88 -13.06
CA PHE A 155 -6.68 -4.77 -12.18
C PHE A 155 -6.48 -3.43 -12.89
N SER A 156 -7.20 -2.38 -12.53
CA SER A 156 -6.96 -1.04 -13.12
C SER A 156 -5.49 -0.60 -12.98
N HIS A 157 -4.96 0.12 -13.98
CA HIS A 157 -3.66 0.81 -13.89
C HIS A 157 -3.54 1.79 -12.71
N SER A 158 -4.69 2.24 -12.20
CA SER A 158 -4.81 3.11 -11.03
C SER A 158 -4.95 2.36 -9.70
N ALA A 159 -4.93 1.03 -9.69
CA ALA A 159 -5.04 0.26 -8.46
C ALA A 159 -3.85 0.56 -7.54
N LYS A 160 -4.12 0.81 -6.26
CA LYS A 160 -3.09 0.93 -5.22
C LYS A 160 -2.60 -0.46 -4.84
N PHE A 161 -1.31 -0.69 -4.74
CA PHE A 161 -0.80 -2.01 -4.36
C PHE A 161 0.52 -1.99 -3.60
N ARG A 162 0.69 -2.97 -2.71
CA ARG A 162 1.97 -3.23 -2.02
C ARG A 162 2.29 -4.71 -2.04
N TYR A 163 3.58 -5.02 -2.18
CA TYR A 163 4.06 -6.34 -1.83
C TYR A 163 4.58 -6.32 -0.40
N VAL A 164 3.94 -6.99 0.56
CA VAL A 164 4.30 -6.91 1.98
C VAL A 164 4.98 -8.20 2.42
N GLN A 165 6.18 -8.12 3.02
CA GLN A 165 6.82 -9.28 3.63
C GLN A 165 6.41 -9.41 5.10
N SER A 166 5.93 -10.60 5.46
CA SER A 166 5.67 -10.98 6.86
C SER A 166 6.33 -12.32 7.11
N GLY A 167 7.38 -12.33 7.95
CA GLY A 167 8.24 -13.49 8.15
C GLY A 167 8.83 -14.00 6.83
N LYS A 168 8.53 -15.26 6.48
CA LYS A 168 8.98 -15.88 5.21
C LYS A 168 8.02 -15.67 4.05
N ASN A 169 6.82 -15.15 4.31
CA ASN A 169 5.76 -14.98 3.33
C ASN A 169 5.86 -13.60 2.68
N VAL A 170 5.48 -13.51 1.41
CA VAL A 170 5.30 -12.25 0.70
C VAL A 170 3.87 -12.22 0.21
N TYR A 171 3.19 -11.12 0.48
CA TYR A 171 1.79 -10.89 0.13
C TYR A 171 1.72 -9.84 -0.95
N LEU A 172 0.81 -10.00 -1.90
CA LEU A 172 0.39 -8.91 -2.77
C LEU A 172 -0.95 -8.40 -2.25
N VAL A 173 -0.99 -7.13 -1.87
CA VAL A 173 -2.24 -6.46 -1.49
C VAL A 173 -2.59 -5.47 -2.59
N VAL A 174 -3.80 -5.55 -3.13
CA VAL A 174 -4.29 -4.70 -4.23
C VAL A 174 -5.61 -4.06 -3.82
N TYR A 175 -5.72 -2.75 -3.97
CA TYR A 175 -6.95 -1.99 -3.81
C TYR A 175 -7.26 -1.26 -5.11
N SER A 176 -8.34 -1.64 -5.77
CA SER A 176 -8.86 -0.94 -6.97
C SER A 176 -10.22 -0.34 -6.67
N THR A 177 -11.18 -1.21 -6.34
CA THR A 177 -12.51 -0.85 -5.81
C THR A 177 -12.75 -1.70 -4.56
N GLU A 178 -12.41 -2.97 -4.66
CA GLU A 178 -12.33 -3.92 -3.56
C GLU A 178 -10.86 -4.11 -3.14
N LEU A 179 -10.66 -4.60 -1.91
CA LEU A 179 -9.37 -4.97 -1.36
C LEU A 179 -9.14 -6.47 -1.56
N TYR A 180 -7.99 -6.83 -2.13
CA TYR A 180 -7.56 -8.20 -2.36
C TYR A 180 -6.22 -8.45 -1.70
N VAL A 181 -6.04 -9.66 -1.18
CA VAL A 181 -4.76 -10.15 -0.66
C VAL A 181 -4.44 -11.50 -1.26
N TYR A 182 -3.29 -11.61 -1.91
CA TYR A 182 -2.75 -12.85 -2.46
C TYR A 182 -1.48 -13.25 -1.74
N ASP A 183 -1.25 -14.56 -1.61
CA ASP A 183 0.09 -15.09 -1.40
C ASP A 183 0.89 -14.88 -2.69
N ALA A 184 1.84 -13.94 -2.67
CA ALA A 184 2.63 -13.59 -3.84
C ALA A 184 3.56 -14.72 -4.31
N ASN A 185 3.78 -15.74 -3.47
CA ASN A 185 4.59 -16.89 -3.84
C ASN A 185 3.79 -17.93 -4.63
N THR A 186 2.54 -18.16 -4.25
CA THR A 186 1.71 -19.23 -4.85
C THR A 186 0.64 -18.70 -5.79
N GLY A 187 0.30 -17.42 -5.72
CA GLY A 187 -0.83 -16.81 -6.44
C GLY A 187 -2.19 -17.13 -5.81
N LYS A 188 -2.21 -17.74 -4.62
CA LYS A 188 -3.46 -18.06 -3.92
C LYS A 188 -4.08 -16.78 -3.35
N GLU A 189 -5.34 -16.51 -3.66
CA GLU A 189 -6.13 -15.49 -2.97
C GLU A 189 -6.38 -15.92 -1.51
N LEU A 190 -6.09 -15.02 -0.58
CA LEU A 190 -6.18 -15.26 0.86
C LEU A 190 -7.32 -14.46 1.50
N TYR A 191 -7.67 -13.32 0.93
CA TYR A 191 -8.74 -12.45 1.40
C TYR A 191 -9.22 -11.54 0.26
N THR A 192 -10.52 -11.26 0.23
CA THR A 192 -11.13 -10.27 -0.66
C THR A 192 -12.30 -9.59 0.03
N THR A 193 -12.58 -8.33 -0.31
CA THR A 193 -13.86 -7.65 0.02
C THR A 193 -14.85 -7.69 -1.15
N GLU A 194 -14.48 -8.28 -2.29
CA GLU A 194 -15.41 -8.57 -3.37
C GLU A 194 -16.39 -9.64 -2.90
N ALA A 195 -17.68 -9.35 -3.05
CA ALA A 195 -18.74 -10.31 -2.75
C ALA A 195 -18.76 -11.40 -3.83
N ASP A 196 -18.88 -12.66 -3.42
CA ASP A 196 -19.23 -13.76 -4.33
C ASP A 196 -20.68 -13.56 -4.81
N GLU A 197 -21.02 -14.08 -6.01
CA GLU A 197 -22.39 -14.04 -6.53
C GLU A 197 -23.41 -14.72 -5.59
N LYS A 198 -22.93 -15.60 -4.70
CA LYS A 198 -23.74 -16.30 -3.71
C LYS A 198 -23.83 -15.59 -2.36
N ASP A 199 -23.02 -14.56 -2.14
CA ASP A 199 -23.04 -13.82 -0.89
C ASP A 199 -24.30 -12.96 -0.80
N SER A 200 -24.82 -12.80 0.42
CA SER A 200 -25.91 -11.86 0.66
C SER A 200 -25.44 -10.46 0.31
N LYS A 201 -26.31 -9.65 -0.31
CA LYS A 201 -25.99 -8.24 -0.56
C LYS A 201 -25.78 -7.46 0.76
N LEU A 202 -26.29 -7.99 1.87
CA LEU A 202 -26.13 -7.43 3.21
C LEU A 202 -24.74 -7.67 3.81
N ASP A 203 -23.98 -8.61 3.25
CA ASP A 203 -22.63 -8.95 3.69
C ASP A 203 -21.55 -8.24 2.86
N LYS A 204 -21.95 -7.45 1.85
CA LYS A 204 -21.03 -6.67 1.03
C LYS A 204 -20.27 -5.65 1.88
N VAL A 205 -18.95 -5.63 1.71
CA VAL A 205 -18.07 -4.64 2.34
C VAL A 205 -17.68 -3.59 1.31
N ASP A 206 -18.23 -2.38 1.45
CA ASP A 206 -17.91 -1.26 0.57
C ASP A 206 -16.72 -0.47 1.13
N VAL A 207 -15.53 -0.76 0.59
CA VAL A 207 -14.27 -0.13 0.99
C VAL A 207 -14.21 1.31 0.50
N ALA A 208 -14.05 2.26 1.43
CA ALA A 208 -13.94 3.68 1.11
C ALA A 208 -12.49 4.13 0.89
N GLU A 209 -11.57 3.61 1.70
CA GLU A 209 -10.15 3.95 1.64
C GLU A 209 -9.30 2.84 2.23
N VAL A 210 -8.01 2.82 1.86
CA VAL A 210 -7.01 1.86 2.31
C VAL A 210 -5.73 2.61 2.64
N VAL A 211 -5.12 2.30 3.79
CA VAL A 211 -3.78 2.76 4.17
C VAL A 211 -2.84 1.57 4.36
N PHE A 212 -1.66 1.69 3.76
CA PHE A 212 -0.56 0.74 3.89
C PHE A 212 0.45 1.23 4.92
N ALA A 213 1.27 0.31 5.43
CA ALA A 213 2.41 0.67 6.25
C ALA A 213 3.40 1.52 5.46
N GLU A 214 3.85 2.61 6.06
CA GLU A 214 4.90 3.43 5.47
C GLU A 214 6.20 2.69 5.36
N ASN A 215 6.92 2.99 4.27
CA ASN A 215 8.13 2.28 3.87
C ASN A 215 7.92 0.75 3.77
N ASN A 216 6.66 0.30 3.81
CA ASN A 216 6.26 -1.08 3.74
C ASN A 216 6.85 -1.96 4.87
N VAL A 217 7.03 -1.38 6.06
CA VAL A 217 7.68 -2.00 7.24
C VAL A 217 6.69 -2.74 8.16
N GLY A 218 5.37 -2.65 7.92
CA GLY A 218 4.32 -3.27 8.71
C GLY A 218 3.58 -4.39 7.98
N ALA A 219 3.16 -5.42 8.72
CA ALA A 219 2.42 -6.58 8.20
C ALA A 219 0.89 -6.42 8.33
N SER A 220 0.41 -5.18 8.42
CA SER A 220 -1.01 -4.85 8.58
C SER A 220 -1.41 -3.80 7.55
N VAL A 221 -2.63 -3.96 7.03
CA VAL A 221 -3.29 -3.01 6.14
C VAL A 221 -4.60 -2.61 6.78
N TYR A 222 -4.93 -1.32 6.75
CA TYR A 222 -6.19 -0.83 7.30
C TYR A 222 -7.06 -0.29 6.18
N PHE A 223 -8.37 -0.45 6.34
CA PHE A 223 -9.34 0.12 5.42
C PHE A 223 -10.59 0.55 6.18
N THR A 224 -11.33 1.52 5.64
CA THR A 224 -12.65 1.87 6.16
C THR A 224 -13.74 1.39 5.24
N SER A 225 -14.91 1.11 5.82
CA SER A 225 -16.10 0.78 5.06
C SER A 225 -17.32 1.54 5.56
N LEU A 226 -18.31 1.66 4.68
CA LEU A 226 -19.66 2.06 5.05
C LEU A 226 -20.48 0.79 5.30
N PRO A 227 -20.87 0.49 6.55
CA PRO A 227 -21.60 -0.72 6.84
C PRO A 227 -23.05 -0.65 6.33
N VAL A 228 -23.60 -1.82 6.00
CA VAL A 228 -25.02 -1.96 5.68
C VAL A 228 -25.85 -1.81 6.96
N ASN A 229 -26.86 -0.94 6.93
CA ASN A 229 -27.84 -0.85 8.00
C ASN A 229 -28.80 -2.05 7.89
N ARG A 230 -28.53 -3.12 8.64
CA ARG A 230 -29.33 -4.36 8.58
C ARG A 230 -30.77 -4.20 9.06
N SER A 231 -31.08 -3.16 9.84
CA SER A 231 -32.45 -2.87 10.28
C SER A 231 -33.30 -2.18 9.22
N LEU A 232 -32.67 -1.54 8.24
CA LEU A 232 -33.30 -0.81 7.13
C LEU A 232 -33.02 -1.45 5.76
N SER A 233 -32.40 -2.62 5.74
CA SER A 233 -32.03 -3.31 4.50
C SER A 233 -32.67 -4.68 4.40
N ASP A 234 -32.90 -5.10 3.17
CA ASP A 234 -33.24 -6.47 2.77
C ASP A 234 -32.43 -6.87 1.53
N GLU A 235 -32.65 -8.08 1.00
CA GLU A 235 -31.91 -8.61 -0.15
C GLU A 235 -32.18 -7.85 -1.47
N GLU A 236 -33.23 -7.03 -1.54
CA GLU A 236 -33.56 -6.22 -2.71
C GLU A 236 -33.10 -4.78 -2.56
N THR A 237 -33.23 -4.20 -1.35
CA THR A 237 -32.93 -2.81 -1.03
C THR A 237 -31.87 -2.73 0.06
N VAL A 238 -30.64 -2.35 -0.33
CA VAL A 238 -29.51 -2.17 0.60
C VAL A 238 -29.40 -0.71 1.02
N THR A 239 -29.63 -0.43 2.29
CA THR A 239 -29.42 0.88 2.92
C THR A 239 -28.09 0.86 3.68
N LYS A 240 -27.24 1.87 3.47
CA LYS A 240 -25.98 2.02 4.20
C LYS A 240 -26.13 2.99 5.36
N ASP A 241 -25.41 2.72 6.44
CA ASP A 241 -25.21 3.71 7.48
C ASP A 241 -24.23 4.80 7.04
N SER A 242 -24.28 5.94 7.73
CA SER A 242 -23.42 7.10 7.45
C SER A 242 -22.11 7.12 8.26
N TYR A 243 -21.95 6.24 9.24
CA TYR A 243 -20.70 6.12 10.01
C TYR A 243 -19.73 5.16 9.32
N HIS A 244 -18.45 5.23 9.68
CA HIS A 244 -17.43 4.33 9.14
C HIS A 244 -17.09 3.22 10.15
N VAL A 245 -16.73 2.06 9.62
CA VAL A 245 -16.09 0.97 10.37
C VAL A 245 -14.67 0.81 9.84
N VAL A 246 -13.70 0.69 10.74
CA VAL A 246 -12.30 0.48 10.38
C VAL A 246 -11.94 -0.98 10.58
N TYR A 247 -11.39 -1.58 9.54
CA TYR A 247 -10.87 -2.94 9.56
C TYR A 247 -9.36 -2.93 9.55
N GLN A 248 -8.79 -3.92 10.22
CA GLN A 248 -7.39 -4.30 10.10
C GLN A 248 -7.32 -5.65 9.41
N VAL A 249 -6.51 -5.75 8.35
CA VAL A 249 -6.11 -7.02 7.73
C VAL A 249 -4.67 -7.32 8.17
N SER A 250 -4.50 -8.31 9.04
CA SER A 250 -3.19 -8.78 9.49
C SER A 250 -2.66 -9.90 8.61
N LEU A 251 -1.38 -9.80 8.22
CA LEU A 251 -0.70 -10.73 7.33
C LEU A 251 0.23 -11.69 8.11
N GLY A 252 -0.04 -12.99 8.02
CA GLY A 252 0.61 -14.02 8.82
C GLY A 252 2.12 -14.22 8.57
N ALA A 253 2.94 -14.14 9.62
CA ALA A 253 4.39 -14.32 9.49
C ALA A 253 4.82 -15.78 9.25
N ASN A 254 4.09 -16.72 9.85
CA ASN A 254 4.44 -18.15 9.86
C ASN A 254 3.68 -18.96 8.81
N THR A 255 2.42 -18.58 8.59
CA THR A 255 1.49 -19.22 7.65
C THR A 255 0.97 -18.15 6.71
N ALA A 256 0.87 -18.47 5.41
CA ALA A 256 0.29 -17.59 4.40
C ALA A 256 -1.22 -17.44 4.64
N THR A 257 -1.58 -16.54 5.57
CA THR A 257 -2.95 -16.16 5.90
C THR A 257 -3.09 -14.64 5.90
N ALA A 258 -4.29 -14.17 5.60
CA ALA A 258 -4.73 -12.80 5.80
C ALA A 258 -6.01 -12.85 6.64
N THR A 259 -6.07 -12.08 7.73
CA THR A 259 -7.20 -12.10 8.67
C THR A 259 -7.70 -10.69 8.89
N ALA A 260 -8.95 -10.45 8.53
CA ALA A 260 -9.62 -9.18 8.75
C ALA A 260 -10.36 -9.18 10.10
N LYS A 261 -10.29 -8.06 10.82
CA LYS A 261 -11.11 -7.79 12.00
C LYS A 261 -11.52 -6.33 12.05
N ILE A 262 -12.67 -6.06 12.65
CA ILE A 262 -13.05 -4.69 13.01
C ILE A 262 -12.15 -4.24 14.15
N VAL A 263 -11.51 -3.09 13.96
CA VAL A 263 -10.71 -2.44 15.00
C VAL A 263 -11.39 -1.18 15.53
N LEU A 264 -12.17 -0.47 14.72
CA LEU A 264 -12.94 0.69 15.19
C LEU A 264 -14.35 0.65 14.58
N ASP A 265 -15.36 0.98 15.38
CA ASP A 265 -16.76 1.03 14.96
C ASP A 265 -17.29 2.42 15.28
N GLY A 266 -17.61 3.17 14.23
CA GLY A 266 -18.09 4.54 14.31
C GLY A 266 -19.57 4.67 14.68
N ILE A 267 -20.26 3.58 15.04
CA ILE A 267 -21.70 3.58 15.30
C ILE A 267 -22.14 4.60 16.36
N GLY A 268 -23.30 5.22 16.12
CA GLY A 268 -23.93 6.16 17.04
C GLY A 268 -24.90 5.50 18.01
N THR A 269 -25.04 6.05 19.22
CA THR A 269 -26.01 5.56 20.22
C THR A 269 -27.47 5.72 19.80
N LYS A 270 -27.74 6.54 18.77
CA LYS A 270 -29.07 6.73 18.18
C LYS A 270 -29.16 6.25 16.73
N THR A 271 -28.19 5.46 16.28
CA THR A 271 -28.28 4.79 14.97
C THR A 271 -29.48 3.81 14.99
N VAL A 272 -30.25 3.79 13.90
CA VAL A 272 -31.40 2.88 13.77
C VAL A 272 -30.92 1.43 13.82
N GLY A 273 -31.52 0.61 14.68
CA GLY A 273 -31.07 -0.76 14.95
C GLY A 273 -30.07 -0.91 16.10
N ASN A 274 -29.65 0.22 16.68
CA ASN A 274 -28.78 0.30 17.86
C ASN A 274 -29.46 1.06 19.01
N ASP A 275 -30.79 1.08 19.03
CA ASP A 275 -31.61 1.76 20.04
C ASP A 275 -31.97 0.83 21.21
N GLY A 276 -31.90 1.34 22.44
CA GLY A 276 -32.30 0.60 23.66
C GLY A 276 -31.43 0.86 24.89
N GLU A 277 -31.72 0.17 26.00
CA GLU A 277 -30.98 0.29 27.28
C GLU A 277 -29.51 -0.14 27.19
N ASN A 278 -29.14 -0.92 26.15
CA ASN A 278 -27.78 -1.36 25.85
C ASN A 278 -27.20 -0.70 24.59
N ALA A 279 -27.77 0.42 24.12
CA ALA A 279 -27.24 1.17 22.98
C ALA A 279 -25.79 1.58 23.28
N GLU A 280 -24.84 1.07 22.50
CA GLU A 280 -23.43 1.45 22.60
C GLU A 280 -23.03 2.25 21.38
N GLY A 281 -22.27 3.32 21.55
CA GLY A 281 -21.84 4.15 20.44
C GLY A 281 -20.76 5.13 20.86
N VAL A 282 -19.99 5.58 19.87
CA VAL A 282 -18.86 6.49 20.07
C VAL A 282 -19.29 7.95 20.08
N ASP A 283 -20.48 8.23 19.55
CA ASP A 283 -21.17 9.53 19.53
C ASP A 283 -22.69 9.31 19.42
N THR A 284 -23.49 10.38 19.41
CA THR A 284 -24.95 10.32 19.28
C THR A 284 -25.38 9.79 17.92
N LEU A 285 -24.80 10.32 16.84
CA LEU A 285 -25.12 9.95 15.45
C LEU A 285 -24.03 9.09 14.80
N GLY A 286 -22.92 8.87 15.51
CA GLY A 286 -21.74 8.16 15.02
C GLY A 286 -20.69 9.09 14.43
N VAL A 287 -19.65 8.51 13.86
CA VAL A 287 -18.51 9.23 13.28
C VAL A 287 -18.10 8.64 11.93
N THR A 288 -17.62 9.50 11.03
CA THR A 288 -16.78 9.05 9.91
C THR A 288 -15.31 9.04 10.34
N VAL A 289 -14.52 8.22 9.68
CA VAL A 289 -13.08 8.08 9.92
C VAL A 289 -12.34 8.24 8.60
N ASP A 290 -11.26 9.02 8.62
CA ASP A 290 -10.28 9.07 7.54
C ASP A 290 -8.95 8.48 8.04
N LEU A 291 -8.42 7.51 7.31
CA LEU A 291 -7.14 6.87 7.59
C LEU A 291 -6.04 7.74 7.02
N LEU A 292 -5.21 8.28 7.91
CA LEU A 292 -4.19 9.26 7.51
C LEU A 292 -2.89 8.54 7.16
N ARG A 293 -2.29 7.83 8.12
CA ARG A 293 -0.95 7.22 7.98
C ARG A 293 -0.83 6.00 8.87
N TYR A 294 -0.01 5.02 8.49
CA TYR A 294 0.36 3.90 9.37
C TYR A 294 1.89 3.81 9.44
N VAL A 295 2.45 4.22 10.58
CA VAL A 295 3.89 4.44 10.75
C VAL A 295 4.35 3.78 12.04
N ASP A 296 5.43 3.00 11.96
CA ASP A 296 6.07 2.34 13.10
C ASP A 296 5.07 1.65 14.04
N GLY A 297 4.14 0.88 13.46
CA GLY A 297 3.13 0.13 14.21
C GLY A 297 2.05 1.01 14.86
N THR A 298 1.87 2.26 14.43
CA THR A 298 0.84 3.18 14.94
C THR A 298 -0.04 3.68 13.80
N LEU A 299 -1.35 3.49 13.92
CA LEU A 299 -2.33 4.03 12.99
C LEU A 299 -2.69 5.46 13.40
N TYR A 300 -2.52 6.40 12.47
CA TYR A 300 -2.95 7.79 12.58
C TYR A 300 -4.21 7.98 11.76
N LEU A 301 -5.23 8.58 12.38
CA LEU A 301 -6.54 8.78 11.76
C LEU A 301 -7.17 10.09 12.23
N SER A 302 -8.11 10.60 11.44
CA SER A 302 -9.08 11.59 11.91
C SER A 302 -10.46 10.96 12.06
N TYR A 303 -11.26 11.53 12.94
CA TYR A 303 -12.68 11.23 13.02
C TYR A 303 -13.50 12.52 12.96
N THR A 304 -14.65 12.45 12.30
CA THR A 304 -15.59 13.56 12.20
C THR A 304 -16.94 13.13 12.79
N SER A 305 -17.41 13.88 13.79
CA SER A 305 -18.75 13.66 14.35
C SER A 305 -19.84 13.92 13.30
N LEU A 306 -20.76 12.97 13.16
CA LEU A 306 -21.98 13.15 12.37
C LEU A 306 -22.98 14.10 13.05
N ASN A 307 -22.77 14.41 14.33
CA ASN A 307 -23.51 15.45 15.03
C ASN A 307 -22.96 16.84 14.69
N THR A 308 -23.53 17.45 13.67
CA THR A 308 -23.12 18.77 13.15
C THR A 308 -23.20 19.91 14.18
N ALA A 309 -23.95 19.73 15.27
CA ALA A 309 -23.99 20.71 16.37
C ALA A 309 -22.68 20.77 17.18
N VAL A 310 -21.86 19.71 17.14
CA VAL A 310 -20.58 19.63 17.86
C VAL A 310 -19.41 19.97 16.94
N GLY A 311 -19.56 19.82 15.62
CA GLY A 311 -18.63 20.31 14.59
C GLY A 311 -17.17 19.88 14.75
N THR A 312 -16.91 18.77 15.44
CA THR A 312 -15.56 18.42 15.89
C THR A 312 -14.91 17.39 14.98
N VAL A 313 -13.80 17.78 14.36
CA VAL A 313 -12.79 16.86 13.83
C VAL A 313 -11.78 16.58 14.95
N GLY A 314 -11.53 15.31 15.23
CA GLY A 314 -10.48 14.90 16.16
C GLY A 314 -9.43 14.05 15.46
N TYR A 315 -8.22 14.01 16.02
CA TYR A 315 -7.10 13.25 15.50
C TYR A 315 -6.61 12.25 16.54
N MET A 316 -6.22 11.07 16.09
CA MET A 316 -5.80 9.98 16.96
C MET A 316 -4.57 9.27 16.44
N ALA A 317 -3.78 8.76 17.38
CA ALA A 317 -2.66 7.86 17.13
C ALA A 317 -2.85 6.60 17.97
N ILE A 318 -3.15 5.48 17.32
CA ILE A 318 -3.49 4.22 17.99
C ILE A 318 -2.41 3.19 17.67
N PRO A 319 -1.57 2.79 18.65
CA PRO A 319 -0.64 1.70 18.48
C PRO A 319 -1.35 0.39 18.13
N GLU A 320 -0.76 -0.39 17.22
CA GLU A 320 -1.36 -1.62 16.75
C GLU A 320 -1.53 -2.67 17.86
N ALA A 321 -0.62 -2.66 18.84
CA ALA A 321 -0.71 -3.51 20.01
C ALA A 321 -1.99 -3.25 20.82
N ASP A 322 -2.50 -2.02 20.79
CA ASP A 322 -3.69 -1.63 21.55
C ASP A 322 -4.97 -2.17 20.87
N PHE A 323 -4.93 -2.44 19.55
CA PHE A 323 -6.00 -3.15 18.84
C PHE A 323 -6.20 -4.60 19.30
N ASN A 324 -5.23 -5.17 20.02
CA ASN A 324 -5.18 -6.57 20.42
C ASN A 324 -5.26 -6.78 21.93
N ALA A 325 -5.47 -5.71 22.72
CA ALA A 325 -5.51 -5.82 24.17
C ALA A 325 -6.83 -6.43 24.66
N ASP A 326 -6.74 -7.43 25.54
CA ASP A 326 -7.90 -7.98 26.25
C ASP A 326 -8.64 -6.87 26.98
N GLY A 327 -9.87 -6.59 26.56
CA GLY A 327 -10.72 -5.54 27.13
C GLY A 327 -10.79 -4.25 26.33
N TRP A 328 -10.03 -4.11 25.24
CA TRP A 328 -10.22 -2.97 24.34
C TRP A 328 -11.53 -3.14 23.57
N LYS A 329 -12.51 -2.32 23.92
CA LYS A 329 -13.77 -2.25 23.18
C LYS A 329 -13.56 -1.31 22.00
N VAL A 330 -13.90 -1.82 20.81
CA VAL A 330 -14.01 -1.12 19.52
C VAL A 330 -14.81 0.21 19.61
N ARG A 331 -15.52 0.46 20.71
CA ARG A 331 -16.44 1.57 20.98
C ARG A 331 -15.93 2.59 22.03
N ASP A 332 -14.85 2.30 22.74
CA ASP A 332 -14.30 3.20 23.79
C ASP A 332 -13.09 4.04 23.32
N TRP A 333 -12.64 3.83 22.08
CA TRP A 333 -11.46 4.51 21.51
C TRP A 333 -11.51 6.05 21.56
N ILE A 334 -12.69 6.68 21.45
CA ILE A 334 -12.80 8.16 21.57
C ILE A 334 -12.62 8.64 23.03
N LYS A 335 -12.77 7.79 24.04
CA LYS A 335 -12.75 8.21 25.46
C LYS A 335 -11.35 8.12 26.09
N ASP A 336 -10.50 7.22 25.59
CA ASP A 336 -9.18 6.95 26.15
C ASP A 336 -8.05 7.78 25.50
N ALA A 337 -6.91 7.87 26.18
CA ALA A 337 -5.85 8.89 26.10
C ALA A 337 -5.01 9.00 24.79
N TYR A 338 -5.60 8.72 23.63
CA TYR A 338 -4.90 8.69 22.32
C TYR A 338 -5.29 9.84 21.39
N LYS A 339 -6.01 10.84 21.92
CA LYS A 339 -6.31 12.08 21.19
C LYS A 339 -5.06 12.92 21.06
N LEU A 340 -4.66 13.13 19.83
CA LEU A 340 -3.71 14.18 19.51
C LEU A 340 -4.44 15.50 19.75
N THR A 341 -3.94 16.32 20.67
CA THR A 341 -4.51 17.65 20.95
C THR A 341 -4.11 18.61 19.85
N LEU A 342 -4.61 18.33 18.65
CA LEU A 342 -4.46 19.13 17.45
C LEU A 342 -5.78 19.91 17.33
N LYS A 343 -5.75 21.17 17.79
CA LYS A 343 -6.94 22.05 17.91
C LYS A 343 -6.85 23.27 16.99
N ASP A 344 -5.90 23.27 16.06
CA ASP A 344 -5.67 24.39 15.17
C ASP A 344 -6.11 24.09 13.74
N LYS A 345 -6.24 25.14 12.93
CA LYS A 345 -6.60 25.05 11.51
C LYS A 345 -5.58 24.26 10.66
N ASN A 346 -4.39 23.95 11.19
CA ASN A 346 -3.29 23.32 10.47
C ASN A 346 -3.11 21.85 10.86
N SER A 347 -4.03 21.31 11.66
CA SER A 347 -3.96 19.96 12.22
C SER A 347 -3.95 18.87 11.14
N ALA A 348 -4.61 19.10 10.00
CA ALA A 348 -4.54 18.20 8.84
C ALA A 348 -3.14 18.20 8.19
N SER A 349 -2.45 19.35 8.15
CA SER A 349 -1.10 19.47 7.57
C SER A 349 -0.06 18.65 8.33
N ALA A 350 -0.28 18.41 9.63
CA ALA A 350 0.59 17.53 10.41
C ALA A 350 0.67 16.10 9.82
N PHE A 351 -0.34 15.63 9.09
CA PHE A 351 -0.37 14.30 8.51
C PHE A 351 -0.18 14.26 7.00
N ALA A 352 0.23 15.36 6.37
CA ALA A 352 0.64 15.35 4.97
C ALA A 352 1.83 14.40 4.72
N ASP A 353 2.01 13.95 3.47
CA ASP A 353 3.13 13.07 3.08
C ASP A 353 4.50 13.73 3.29
N THR A 354 4.55 15.07 3.27
CA THR A 354 5.76 15.85 3.53
C THR A 354 6.12 15.94 5.02
N SER A 355 5.23 15.49 5.90
CA SER A 355 5.42 15.53 7.34
C SER A 355 6.25 14.33 7.82
N ILE A 356 7.01 14.52 8.88
CA ILE A 356 7.85 13.50 9.51
C ILE A 356 7.30 13.22 10.90
N ILE A 357 6.77 12.01 11.08
CA ILE A 357 6.37 11.50 12.38
C ILE A 357 7.63 11.01 13.09
N LEU A 358 8.03 11.68 14.18
CA LEU A 358 9.21 11.30 14.97
C LEU A 358 8.88 10.25 16.03
N ASN A 359 7.67 10.33 16.58
CA ASN A 359 7.08 9.38 17.53
C ASN A 359 5.58 9.68 17.67
N LYS A 360 4.85 8.85 18.42
CA LYS A 360 3.40 8.96 18.65
C LYS A 360 2.89 10.33 19.13
N ASN A 361 3.76 11.16 19.73
CA ASN A 361 3.39 12.47 20.28
C ASN A 361 4.06 13.64 19.54
N THR A 362 4.91 13.38 18.54
CA THR A 362 5.73 14.42 17.90
C THR A 362 5.73 14.26 16.39
N VAL A 363 5.19 15.26 15.70
CA VAL A 363 5.17 15.34 14.24
C VAL A 363 5.80 16.66 13.81
N LEU A 364 6.78 16.58 12.91
CA LEU A 364 7.35 17.73 12.22
C LEU A 364 6.62 17.91 10.90
N TYR A 365 6.09 19.09 10.64
CA TYR A 365 5.45 19.40 9.37
C TYR A 365 5.82 20.80 8.91
N THR A 366 5.75 21.00 7.60
CA THR A 366 5.89 22.33 7.00
C THR A 366 4.54 23.01 6.99
N ASP A 367 4.42 24.11 7.71
CA ASP A 367 3.24 24.96 7.67
C ASP A 367 3.41 26.03 6.60
N SER A 368 2.72 25.82 5.47
CA SER A 368 2.76 26.73 4.31
C SER A 368 2.20 28.13 4.62
N THR A 369 1.48 28.31 5.73
CA THR A 369 1.02 29.63 6.16
C THR A 369 2.14 30.54 6.68
N TYR A 370 3.34 29.98 6.95
CA TYR A 370 4.54 30.73 7.31
C TYR A 370 5.51 30.97 6.13
N GLY A 371 5.14 30.58 4.90
CA GLY A 371 5.82 31.00 3.68
C GLY A 371 7.17 30.32 3.39
N LEU A 372 7.25 29.00 3.57
CA LEU A 372 8.36 28.17 3.08
C LEU A 372 7.93 27.32 1.88
#